data_AF-A0A1V2GBD5-F1
#
_entry.id   AF-A0A1V2GBD5-F1
#
_cell.length_a   1.000
_cell.length_b   1.000
_cell.length_c   1.000
_cell.angle_alpha   90.00
_cell.angle_beta   90.00
_cell.angle_gamma   90.00
#
_symmetry.space_group_name_H-M   'P 1'
#
loop_
_entity.id
_entity.type
_entity.pdbx_description
1 polymer ?
#
loop_
_entity_poly.entity_id
_entity_poly.type
_entity_poly.pdbx_seq_one_letter_code
_entity_poly.pdbx_strand_id
1 'polypeptide(L)' 'MLRWQPGATLLSAFDIKIGRLSASVRKQTLTESDIARACQKADDLIYRIMRKDHERPANRPGTG' A
#
# COMPACT_ATOMS: atom_id res chain seq x y z
N MET A 1 -19.71 -21.38 3.55
CA MET A 1 -19.22 -20.60 2.38
C MET A 1 -20.01 -19.31 2.31
N LEU A 2 -19.34 -18.15 2.35
CA LEU A 2 -20.01 -16.87 2.11
C LEU A 2 -20.62 -16.91 0.71
N ARG A 3 -21.95 -16.84 0.61
CA ARG A 3 -22.63 -16.66 -0.68
C ARG A 3 -22.48 -15.19 -1.07
N TRP A 4 -21.91 -14.94 -2.25
CA TRP A 4 -21.90 -13.61 -2.83
C TRP A 4 -23.36 -13.13 -3.04
N GLN A 5 -23.61 -11.87 -2.68
CA GLN A 5 -24.89 -11.20 -2.85
C GLN A 5 -24.68 -9.96 -3.76
N PRO A 6 -25.62 -9.61 -4.63
CA PRO A 6 -25.55 -8.38 -5.41
C PRO A 6 -25.33 -7.16 -4.51
N GLY A 7 -24.37 -6.29 -4.87
CA GLY A 7 -23.98 -5.12 -4.08
C GLY A 7 -22.90 -5.38 -3.02
N ALA A 8 -22.54 -6.64 -2.76
CA ALA A 8 -21.38 -6.96 -1.94
C ALA A 8 -20.09 -6.68 -2.72
N THR A 9 -19.23 -5.82 -2.15
CA THR A 9 -17.87 -5.58 -2.66
C THR A 9 -17.07 -6.86 -2.54
N LEU A 10 -16.94 -7.58 -3.66
CA LEU A 10 -16.24 -8.86 -3.73
C LEU A 10 -14.71 -8.69 -3.58
N LEU A 11 -14.20 -7.53 -4.02
CA LEU A 11 -12.78 -7.18 -3.98
C LEU A 11 -12.64 -5.79 -3.38
N SER A 12 -11.84 -5.69 -2.32
CA SER A 12 -11.48 -4.40 -1.76
C SER A 12 -10.60 -3.60 -2.72
N ALA A 13 -10.46 -2.30 -2.45
CA ALA A 13 -9.50 -1.47 -3.16
C ALA A 13 -8.05 -2.00 -3.06
N PHE A 14 -7.73 -2.75 -2.00
CA PHE A 14 -6.44 -3.39 -1.83
C PHE A 14 -6.27 -4.56 -2.83
N ASP A 15 -7.25 -5.45 -2.92
CA ASP A 15 -7.21 -6.59 -3.84
C ASP A 15 -7.05 -6.14 -5.31
N ILE A 16 -7.75 -5.07 -5.69
CA ILE A 16 -7.63 -4.46 -7.03
C ILE A 16 -6.21 -3.93 -7.28
N LYS A 17 -5.58 -3.30 -6.30
CA LYS A 17 -4.21 -2.79 -6.42
C LYS A 17 -3.20 -3.92 -6.61
N ILE A 18 -3.35 -5.02 -5.86
CA ILE A 18 -2.52 -6.22 -6.03
C ILE A 18 -2.71 -6.81 -7.43
N GLY A 19 -3.95 -6.93 -7.91
CA GLY A 19 -4.23 -7.40 -9.27
C GLY A 19 -3.57 -6.54 -10.35
N ARG A 20 -3.63 -5.22 -10.23
CA ARG A 20 -2.97 -4.28 -11.18
C ARG A 20 -1.45 -4.39 -11.13
N LEU A 21 -0.87 -4.54 -9.93
CA LEU A 21 0.57 -4.72 -9.75
C LEU A 21 1.04 -6.01 -10.44
N SER A 22 0.43 -7.14 -10.14
CA SER A 22 0.75 -8.43 -10.76
C SER A 22 0.62 -8.37 -12.29
N ALA A 23 -0.42 -7.70 -12.80
CA ALA A 23 -0.62 -7.52 -14.23
C ALA A 23 0.49 -6.66 -14.88
N SER A 24 1.04 -5.66 -14.17
CA SER A 24 2.06 -4.75 -14.70
C SER A 24 3.42 -5.42 -14.94
N VAL A 25 3.73 -6.47 -14.17
CA VAL A 25 5.00 -7.21 -14.25
C VAL A 25 4.89 -8.55 -14.97
N ARG A 26 3.69 -8.97 -15.39
CA ARG A 26 3.40 -10.31 -15.93
C ARG A 26 4.21 -10.77 -17.15
N LYS A 27 4.91 -9.86 -17.83
CA LYS A 27 5.77 -10.15 -19.00
C LYS A 27 7.26 -9.95 -18.71
N GLN A 28 7.61 -9.70 -17.45
CA GLN A 28 8.98 -9.48 -17.01
C GLN A 28 9.43 -10.71 -16.23
N THR A 29 10.66 -11.16 -16.47
CA THR A 29 11.33 -12.11 -15.57
C THR A 29 11.93 -11.30 -14.44
N LEU A 30 11.38 -11.42 -13.24
CA LEU A 30 11.92 -10.76 -12.06
C LEU A 30 12.92 -11.68 -11.38
N THR A 31 14.11 -11.16 -11.12
CA THR A 31 15.08 -11.85 -10.27
C THR A 31 14.77 -11.59 -8.80
N GLU A 32 15.31 -12.42 -7.92
CA GLU A 32 15.20 -12.23 -6.47
C GLU A 32 15.78 -10.86 -6.04
N SER A 33 16.83 -10.40 -6.72
CA SER A 33 17.41 -9.08 -6.48
C SER A 33 16.49 -7.93 -6.88
N ASP A 34 15.68 -8.08 -7.93
CA ASP A 34 14.68 -7.08 -8.33
C ASP A 34 13.58 -6.96 -7.29
N ILE A 35 13.12 -8.10 -6.77
CA ILE A 35 12.12 -8.17 -5.71
C ILE A 35 12.66 -7.53 -4.43
N ALA A 36 13.87 -7.91 -4.00
CA ALA A 36 14.51 -7.35 -2.81
C ALA A 36 14.67 -5.83 -2.89
N ARG A 37 15.11 -5.31 -4.05
CA ARG A 37 15.24 -3.87 -4.29
C ARG A 37 13.90 -3.15 -4.24
N ALA A 38 12.85 -3.74 -4.79
CA ALA A 38 11.51 -3.17 -4.77
C ALA A 38 10.96 -3.11 -3.34
N CYS A 39 11.15 -4.17 -2.55
CA CYS A 39 10.77 -4.20 -1.13
C CYS A 39 11.51 -3.12 -0.33
N GLN A 40 12.84 -3.03 -0.47
CA GLN A 40 13.63 -2.01 0.21
C GLN A 40 13.15 -0.58 -0.10
N LYS A 41 12.84 -0.30 -1.38
CA LYS A 41 12.28 1.01 -1.77
C LYS A 41 10.91 1.28 -1.15
N ALA A 42 10.06 0.25 -1.03
CA ALA A 42 8.76 0.38 -0.40
C ALA A 42 8.91 0.66 1.09
N ASP A 43 9.78 -0.07 1.79
CA ASP A 43 10.08 0.11 3.21
C ASP A 43 10.64 1.51 3.49
N ASP A 44 11.58 1.98 2.67
CA ASP A 44 12.13 3.33 2.76
C ASP A 44 11.03 4.41 2.60
N LEU A 45 10.10 4.20 1.68
CA LEU A 45 8.99 5.12 1.45
C LEU A 45 8.02 5.11 2.65
N ILE A 46 7.65 3.93 3.14
CA ILE A 46 6.80 3.77 4.33
C ILE A 46 7.45 4.44 5.53
N TYR A 47 8.73 4.18 5.77
CA TYR A 47 9.51 4.80 6.84
C TYR A 47 9.47 6.33 6.76
N ARG A 48 9.67 6.90 5.56
CA ARG A 48 9.60 8.35 5.35
C ARG A 48 8.20 8.92 5.59
N ILE A 49 7.15 8.22 5.16
CA ILE A 49 5.76 8.64 5.40
C ILE A 49 5.48 8.64 6.90
N MET A 50 5.80 7.54 7.58
CA MET A 50 5.61 7.41 9.04
C MET A 50 6.41 8.44 9.82
N ARG A 51 7.63 8.79 9.39
CA ARG A 51 8.43 9.84 10.03
C ARG A 51 7.82 11.23 9.85
N LYS A 52 7.29 11.53 8.65
CA LYS A 52 6.60 12.80 8.38
C LYS A 52 5.31 12.96 9.19
N ASP A 53 4.58 11.87 9.43
CA ASP A 53 3.40 11.89 10.29
C ASP A 53 3.74 12.19 11.75
N HIS A 54 4.94 11.81 12.22
CA HIS A 54 5.44 12.15 13.55
C HIS A 54 5.95 13.60 13.68
N GLU A 55 6.28 14.28 12.57
CA GLU A 55 6.76 15.67 12.59
C GLU A 55 5.62 16.71 12.51
N ARG A 56 4.33 16.30 12.44
CA ARG A 56 3.22 17.25 12.60
C ARG A 56 3.18 17.75 14.05
N PRO A 57 3.48 19.04 14.32
CA PRO A 57 3.34 19.58 15.65
C PRO A 57 1.86 19.50 16.03
N ALA A 58 1.59 19.06 17.26
CA ALA A 58 0.29 19.17 17.88
C ALA A 58 -0.03 20.66 18.15
N ASN A 59 -0.22 21.47 17.11
CA ASN A 59 -0.86 22.77 17.25
C ASN A 59 -2.36 22.53 17.45
N ARG A 60 -2.72 22.09 18.66
CA ARG A 60 -4.04 22.34 19.23
C ARG A 60 -4.03 23.81 19.64
N PRO A 61 -4.90 24.68 19.11
CA PRO A 61 -5.10 25.99 19.69
C PRO A 61 -5.68 25.77 21.09
N GLY A 62 -5.00 26.27 22.12
CA GLY A 62 -5.57 26.38 23.44
C GLY A 62 -6.83 27.25 23.35
N THR A 63 -7.98 26.68 23.70
CA THR A 63 -9.15 27.45 24.09
C THR A 63 -8.86 28.09 25.43
N GLY A 64 -8.72 29.42 25.43
CA GLY A 64 -8.90 30.25 26.62
C GLY A 64 -10.37 30.37 27.00
#